data_AF-A0A4P8HZL7-F1
#
_entry.id   AF-A0A4P8HZL7-F1
#
_cell.length_a   1.000
_cell.length_b   1.000
_cell.length_c   1.000
_cell.angle_alpha   90.00
_cell.angle_beta   90.00
_cell.angle_gamma   90.00
#
_symmetry.space_group_name_H-M   'P 1'
#
loop_
_entity.id
_entity.type
_entity.pdbx_description
1 polymer ?
#
loop_
_entity_poly.entity_id
_entity_poly.type
_entity_poly.pdbx_seq_one_letter_code
_entity_poly.pdbx_strand_id
1 'polypeptide(L)'
;MNRTFRMLAGLLAACAIPTANAALSNVTNLVTVTKSPLAYNRAAKTFDALISVRNTGRETLLSPIYLMVTGLPETASVNSAADFSPDGKPMVLLPVGKSGLMPGAAVTNVAIRFHNPARDKFDPVLRVLSYTGAKLPPDPGQAGKATLAGVDYNRNWVRDDVEVYIARNFGHSERLVQALNDYAVAAQRGILSTNSQESLQAANLLGRAIECLMHVAPSDGDAGKSIQSASINTPARFAAWLRYQDRLAGSVLGSRPVRQWATSCSFQPEMLRN
;
A
#
# COMPACT_ATOMS: atom_id res chain seq x y z
N MET A 1 -19.48 -48.42 34.51
CA MET A 1 -18.24 -47.70 34.91
C MET A 1 -18.13 -46.43 34.08
N ASN A 2 -18.58 -45.31 34.64
CA ASN A 2 -18.52 -43.98 34.03
C ASN A 2 -17.10 -43.42 34.15
N ARG A 3 -16.51 -42.95 33.04
CA ARG A 3 -15.37 -42.03 33.07
C ARG A 3 -15.71 -40.79 32.26
N THR A 4 -16.09 -39.75 33.00
CA THR A 4 -16.27 -38.37 32.57
C THR A 4 -14.91 -37.74 32.27
N PHE A 5 -14.69 -37.33 31.02
CA PHE A 5 -13.52 -36.56 30.62
C PHE A 5 -13.78 -35.08 30.94
N ARG A 6 -13.05 -34.52 31.91
CA ARG A 6 -13.05 -33.09 32.21
C ARG A 6 -12.21 -32.35 31.16
N MET A 7 -12.85 -31.47 30.39
CA MET A 7 -12.16 -30.46 29.57
C MET A 7 -11.43 -29.47 30.49
N LEU A 8 -10.11 -29.37 30.36
CA LEU A 8 -9.36 -28.20 30.81
C LEU A 8 -9.45 -27.15 29.70
N ALA A 9 -10.27 -26.12 29.93
CA ALA A 9 -10.28 -24.90 29.13
C ALA A 9 -9.02 -24.08 29.47
N GLY A 10 -7.98 -24.21 28.64
CA GLY A 10 -6.84 -23.32 28.66
C GLY A 10 -7.25 -21.95 28.18
N LEU A 11 -7.27 -20.97 29.09
CA LEU A 11 -7.51 -19.57 28.82
C LEU A 11 -6.34 -19.02 27.98
N LEU A 12 -6.46 -19.03 26.66
CA LEU A 12 -5.57 -18.30 25.77
C LEU A 12 -5.88 -16.80 25.94
N ALA A 13 -5.04 -16.12 26.74
CA ALA A 13 -4.95 -14.68 26.71
C ALA A 13 -4.51 -14.27 25.29
N ALA A 14 -5.46 -13.79 24.49
CA ALA A 14 -5.18 -13.15 23.22
C ALA A 14 -4.35 -11.89 23.52
N CYS A 15 -3.03 -12.00 23.39
CA CYS A 15 -2.16 -10.85 23.29
C CYS A 15 -2.56 -10.13 21.99
N ALA A 16 -3.37 -9.08 22.12
CA ALA A 16 -3.67 -8.18 21.02
C ALA A 16 -2.34 -7.54 20.60
N ILE A 17 -1.78 -8.02 19.49
CA ILE A 17 -0.66 -7.36 18.83
C ILE A 17 -1.22 -6.00 18.40
N PRO A 18 -0.70 -4.87 18.91
CA PRO A 18 -1.08 -3.58 18.37
C PRO A 18 -0.61 -3.58 16.91
N THR A 19 -1.57 -3.61 15.98
CA THR A 19 -1.31 -3.38 14.57
C THR A 19 -0.77 -1.97 14.45
N ALA A 20 0.55 -1.83 14.34
CA ALA A 20 1.17 -0.54 14.06
C ALA A 20 0.54 0.00 12.77
N ASN A 21 -0.29 1.02 12.91
CA ASN A 21 -0.89 1.75 11.82
C ASN A 21 0.22 2.52 11.12
N ALA A 22 0.53 2.10 9.90
CA ALA A 22 1.37 2.84 8.99
C ALA A 22 0.92 4.30 8.97
N ALA A 23 1.84 5.19 9.32
CA ALA A 23 1.49 6.59 9.53
C ALA A 23 1.29 7.25 8.17
N LEU A 24 0.04 7.59 7.85
CA LEU A 24 -0.28 8.43 6.70
C LEU A 24 0.42 9.79 6.87
N SER A 25 1.06 10.26 5.81
CA SER A 25 1.70 11.58 5.79
C SER A 25 0.72 12.64 5.30
N ASN A 26 0.79 13.84 5.88
CA ASN A 26 0.04 14.98 5.38
C ASN A 26 0.68 15.51 4.10
N VAL A 27 0.00 15.30 2.97
CA VAL A 27 0.45 15.66 1.63
C VAL A 27 -0.33 16.82 1.04
N THR A 28 -1.03 17.59 1.87
CA THR A 28 -1.90 18.69 1.41
C THR A 28 -1.15 19.69 0.53
N ASN A 29 0.16 19.89 0.76
CA ASN A 29 0.99 20.80 -0.04
C ASN A 29 1.39 20.23 -1.42
N LEU A 30 1.18 18.95 -1.67
CA LEU A 30 1.46 18.27 -2.95
C LEU A 30 0.20 18.10 -3.81
N VAL A 31 -0.94 18.60 -3.33
CA VAL A 31 -2.20 18.52 -4.04
C VAL A 31 -2.87 19.88 -4.15
N THR A 32 -3.75 20.02 -5.13
CA THR A 32 -4.78 21.04 -5.12
C THR A 32 -6.11 20.39 -4.75
N VAL A 33 -6.76 20.91 -3.72
CA VAL A 33 -8.10 20.48 -3.29
C VAL A 33 -9.09 21.56 -3.67
N THR A 34 -10.11 21.19 -4.46
CA THR A 34 -11.24 22.06 -4.76
C THR A 34 -12.51 21.48 -4.15
N LYS A 35 -13.38 22.36 -3.65
CA LYS A 35 -14.60 22.03 -2.92
C LYS A 35 -15.77 22.84 -3.46
N SER A 36 -16.90 22.19 -3.71
CA SER A 36 -18.16 22.90 -3.97
C SER A 36 -18.72 23.52 -2.69
N PRO A 37 -19.61 24.53 -2.78
CA PRO A 37 -20.41 24.95 -1.63
C PRO A 37 -21.17 23.76 -1.00
N LEU A 38 -21.40 23.83 0.31
CA LEU A 38 -22.25 22.87 1.00
C LEU A 38 -23.70 23.02 0.54
N ALA A 39 -24.30 21.95 0.06
CA ALA A 39 -25.70 21.90 -0.36
C ALA A 39 -26.51 21.00 0.58
N TYR A 40 -27.64 21.48 1.08
CA TYR A 40 -28.50 20.67 1.95
C TYR A 40 -29.31 19.66 1.14
N ASN A 41 -29.02 18.37 1.34
CA ASN A 41 -29.75 17.25 0.77
C ASN A 41 -30.94 16.89 1.69
N ARG A 42 -32.16 17.25 1.26
CA ARG A 42 -33.39 17.02 2.04
C ARG A 42 -33.72 15.54 2.23
N ALA A 43 -33.42 14.69 1.25
CA ALA A 43 -33.74 13.27 1.29
C ALA A 43 -32.84 12.53 2.30
N ALA A 44 -31.54 12.82 2.26
CA ALA A 44 -30.57 12.22 3.17
C ALA A 44 -30.39 12.99 4.49
N LYS A 45 -31.05 14.15 4.65
CA LYS A 45 -30.91 15.07 5.80
C LYS A 45 -29.44 15.39 6.12
N THR A 46 -28.64 15.60 5.07
CA THR A 46 -27.20 15.84 5.15
C THR A 46 -26.83 17.11 4.40
N PHE A 47 -25.69 17.71 4.75
CA PHE A 47 -25.05 18.72 3.93
C PHE A 47 -23.97 18.05 3.10
N ASP A 48 -24.08 18.14 1.79
CA ASP A 48 -23.21 17.46 0.85
C ASP A 48 -22.27 18.46 0.17
N ALA A 49 -21.02 18.07 -0.04
CA ALA A 49 -20.07 18.78 -0.89
C ALA A 49 -19.37 17.81 -1.85
N LEU A 50 -19.03 18.30 -3.04
CA LEU A 50 -18.20 17.60 -4.01
C LEU A 50 -16.77 18.09 -3.92
N ILE A 51 -15.84 17.16 -3.75
CA ILE A 51 -14.41 17.43 -3.68
C ILE A 51 -13.72 16.92 -4.94
N SER A 52 -12.76 17.69 -5.44
CA SER A 52 -11.76 17.20 -6.38
C SER A 52 -10.36 17.39 -5.79
N VAL A 53 -9.52 16.37 -5.94
CA VAL A 53 -8.12 16.38 -5.49
C VAL A 53 -7.25 16.09 -6.69
N ARG A 54 -6.34 17.02 -7.01
CA ARG A 54 -5.35 16.88 -8.08
C ARG A 54 -3.95 16.80 -7.48
N ASN A 55 -3.17 15.81 -7.88
CA ASN A 55 -1.76 15.75 -7.52
C ASN A 55 -0.98 16.80 -8.34
N THR A 56 -0.41 17.79 -7.67
CA THR A 56 0.45 18.83 -8.25
C THR A 56 1.92 18.63 -7.93
N GLY A 57 2.23 17.61 -7.11
CA GLY A 57 3.60 17.17 -6.85
C GLY A 57 4.23 16.48 -8.05
N ARG A 58 5.49 16.08 -7.86
CA ARG A 58 6.29 15.33 -8.84
C ARG A 58 6.29 13.82 -8.60
N GLU A 59 5.71 13.38 -7.49
CA GLU A 59 5.69 11.99 -7.07
C GLU A 59 4.27 11.45 -7.05
N THR A 60 4.13 10.14 -7.27
CA THR A 60 2.87 9.44 -7.08
C THR A 60 2.50 9.39 -5.59
N LEU A 61 1.28 9.83 -5.27
CA LEU A 61 0.70 9.66 -3.95
C LEU A 61 0.12 8.26 -3.87
N LEU A 62 0.67 7.38 -3.03
CA LEU A 62 0.26 5.98 -3.02
C LEU A 62 -1.07 5.78 -2.29
N SER A 63 -1.79 4.74 -2.71
CA SER A 63 -3.06 4.30 -2.12
C SER A 63 -2.82 3.47 -0.85
N PRO A 64 -3.70 3.53 0.17
CA PRO A 64 -4.90 4.36 0.27
C PRO A 64 -4.61 5.86 0.47
N ILE A 65 -5.43 6.71 -0.14
CA ILE A 65 -5.42 8.16 0.07
C ILE A 65 -6.69 8.56 0.81
N TYR A 66 -6.54 9.31 1.89
CA TYR A 66 -7.65 9.78 2.71
C TYR A 66 -7.74 11.30 2.67
N LEU A 67 -8.97 11.80 2.80
CA LEU A 67 -9.25 13.18 3.11
C LEU A 67 -9.68 13.29 4.57
N MET A 68 -8.81 13.83 5.41
CA MET A 68 -9.11 14.11 6.82
C MET A 68 -9.88 15.43 6.92
N VAL A 69 -10.98 15.40 7.67
CA VAL A 69 -11.85 16.56 7.82
C VAL A 69 -11.77 17.11 9.25
N THR A 70 -11.54 18.43 9.35
CA THR A 70 -11.42 19.16 10.62
C THR A 70 -12.19 20.48 10.57
N GLY A 71 -12.29 21.20 11.69
CA GLY A 71 -13.02 22.48 11.76
C GLY A 71 -14.54 22.34 11.76
N LEU A 72 -15.06 21.20 12.21
CA LEU A 72 -16.50 20.97 12.37
C LEU A 72 -16.97 21.49 13.74
N PRO A 73 -18.17 22.08 13.84
CA PRO A 73 -18.81 22.34 15.12
C PRO A 73 -19.15 21.02 15.83
N GLU A 74 -19.32 21.05 17.15
CA GLU A 74 -19.62 19.85 17.95
C GLU A 74 -20.90 19.12 17.50
N THR A 75 -21.83 19.87 16.89
CA THR A 75 -23.10 19.37 16.37
C THR A 75 -22.97 18.67 15.01
N ALA A 76 -21.81 18.79 14.34
CA ALA A 76 -21.61 18.25 13.00
C ALA A 76 -20.65 17.05 12.99
N SER A 77 -20.99 16.04 12.20
CA SER A 77 -20.16 14.85 11.95
C SER A 77 -20.07 14.51 10.47
N VAL A 78 -19.07 13.71 10.09
CA VAL A 78 -18.89 13.22 8.71
C VAL A 78 -19.55 11.86 8.58
N ASN A 79 -20.69 11.80 7.88
CA ASN A 79 -21.42 10.54 7.63
C ASN A 79 -20.73 9.65 6.59
N SER A 80 -19.87 10.21 5.75
CA SER A 80 -19.10 9.46 4.75
C SER A 80 -17.70 9.05 5.24
N ALA A 81 -17.45 9.06 6.56
CA ALA A 81 -16.17 8.64 7.12
C ALA A 81 -15.97 7.14 6.86
N ALA A 82 -14.82 6.80 6.27
CA ALA A 82 -14.38 5.43 6.06
C ALA A 82 -13.46 4.95 7.18
N ASP A 83 -12.77 5.89 7.85
CA ASP A 83 -11.83 5.62 8.94
C ASP A 83 -11.68 6.85 9.85
N PHE A 84 -10.90 6.72 10.92
CA PHE A 84 -10.53 7.79 11.83
C PHE A 84 -9.02 7.88 12.02
N SER A 85 -8.50 9.09 12.11
CA SER A 85 -7.11 9.31 12.50
C SER A 85 -6.86 8.90 13.95
N PRO A 86 -5.59 8.71 14.38
CA PRO A 86 -5.28 8.39 15.78
C PRO A 86 -5.81 9.41 16.80
N ASP A 87 -5.96 10.67 16.40
CA ASP A 87 -6.57 11.76 17.19
C ASP A 87 -8.11 11.88 17.01
N GLY A 88 -8.74 10.85 16.43
CA GLY A 88 -10.19 10.70 16.33
C GLY A 88 -10.84 11.58 15.25
N LYS A 89 -10.10 12.11 14.28
CA LYS A 89 -10.66 12.92 13.20
C LYS A 89 -11.20 12.03 12.08
N PRO A 90 -12.38 12.33 11.53
CA PRO A 90 -12.97 11.53 10.47
C PRO A 90 -12.18 11.65 9.17
N MET A 91 -12.00 10.51 8.51
CA MET A 91 -11.27 10.37 7.25
C MET A 91 -12.15 9.73 6.17
N VAL A 92 -12.23 10.38 5.02
CA VAL A 92 -12.96 9.88 3.84
C VAL A 92 -11.97 9.26 2.87
N LEU A 93 -12.18 8.01 2.47
CA LEU A 93 -11.33 7.34 1.48
C LEU A 93 -11.57 7.92 0.08
N LEU A 94 -10.50 8.32 -0.60
CA LEU A 94 -10.60 8.74 -1.99
C LEU A 94 -10.65 7.51 -2.91
N PRO A 95 -11.53 7.48 -3.93
CA PRO A 95 -11.66 6.34 -4.84
C PRO A 95 -10.52 6.34 -5.89
N VAL A 96 -9.30 6.05 -5.44
CA VAL A 96 -8.11 5.93 -6.29
C VAL A 96 -7.73 4.45 -6.47
N GLY A 97 -7.16 4.11 -7.63
CA GLY A 97 -6.69 2.75 -7.92
C GLY A 97 -5.55 2.32 -7.00
N LYS A 98 -5.15 1.04 -7.08
CA LYS A 98 -4.06 0.47 -6.26
C LYS A 98 -2.73 1.21 -6.42
N SER A 99 -2.48 1.74 -7.62
CA SER A 99 -1.27 2.52 -7.93
C SER A 99 -1.28 3.94 -7.34
N GLY A 100 -2.37 4.38 -6.71
CA GLY A 100 -2.50 5.72 -6.12
C GLY A 100 -2.85 6.81 -7.14
N LEU A 101 -2.44 8.04 -6.84
CA LEU A 101 -2.69 9.24 -7.64
C LEU A 101 -1.37 9.77 -8.20
N MET A 102 -1.12 9.48 -9.49
CA MET A 102 0.09 9.90 -10.22
C MET A 102 0.22 11.43 -10.32
N PRO A 103 1.44 11.97 -10.58
CA PRO A 103 1.63 13.40 -10.86
C PRO A 103 0.69 13.90 -11.95
N GLY A 104 -0.01 15.00 -11.70
CA GLY A 104 -0.98 15.59 -12.63
C GLY A 104 -2.33 14.87 -12.73
N ALA A 105 -2.48 13.67 -12.18
CA ALA A 105 -3.76 12.97 -12.12
C ALA A 105 -4.69 13.62 -11.08
N ALA A 106 -6.00 13.46 -11.28
CA ALA A 106 -7.01 13.96 -10.38
C ALA A 106 -8.11 12.92 -10.11
N VAL A 107 -8.64 12.96 -8.90
CA VAL A 107 -9.92 12.34 -8.55
C VAL A 107 -10.96 13.46 -8.39
N THR A 108 -12.10 13.32 -9.07
CA THR A 108 -13.13 14.36 -9.14
C THR A 108 -14.46 13.85 -8.62
N ASN A 109 -15.33 14.76 -8.19
CA ASN A 109 -16.71 14.46 -7.75
C ASN A 109 -16.79 13.49 -6.56
N VAL A 110 -15.82 13.56 -5.64
CA VAL A 110 -15.87 12.79 -4.39
C VAL A 110 -16.89 13.44 -3.46
N ALA A 111 -17.99 12.74 -3.20
CA ALA A 111 -19.06 13.24 -2.34
C ALA A 111 -18.71 13.06 -0.86
N ILE A 112 -18.76 14.16 -0.11
CA ILE A 112 -18.63 14.17 1.36
C ILE A 112 -19.96 14.60 1.94
N ARG A 113 -20.45 13.82 2.91
CA ARG A 113 -21.76 14.05 3.54
C ARG A 113 -21.57 14.36 5.00
N PHE A 114 -22.16 15.46 5.44
CA PHE A 114 -22.12 15.92 6.82
C PHE A 114 -23.50 15.78 7.46
N HIS A 115 -23.58 15.18 8.64
CA HIS A 115 -24.76 15.27 9.48
C HIS A 115 -24.60 16.47 10.40
N ASN A 116 -25.49 17.45 10.29
CA ASN A 116 -25.48 18.68 11.08
C ASN A 116 -26.93 19.09 11.40
N PRO A 117 -27.56 18.48 12.42
CA PRO A 117 -28.96 18.71 12.77
C PRO A 117 -29.21 20.13 13.27
N ALA A 118 -28.22 20.77 13.90
CA ALA A 118 -28.30 22.16 14.36
C ALA A 118 -28.22 23.18 13.22
N ARG A 119 -27.76 22.74 12.03
CA ARG A 119 -27.58 23.58 10.82
C ARG A 119 -26.63 24.76 11.05
N ASP A 120 -25.67 24.58 11.95
CA ASP A 120 -24.62 25.56 12.20
C ASP A 120 -23.84 25.84 10.92
N LYS A 121 -23.42 27.09 10.72
CA LYS A 121 -22.52 27.44 9.62
C LYS A 121 -21.12 26.95 9.95
N PHE A 122 -20.49 26.26 9.01
CA PHE A 122 -19.11 25.82 9.15
C PHE A 122 -18.43 25.74 7.79
N ASP A 123 -17.10 25.81 7.80
CA ASP A 123 -16.28 25.60 6.63
C ASP A 123 -15.26 24.49 6.92
N PRO A 124 -15.47 23.26 6.40
CA PRO A 124 -14.60 22.14 6.75
C PRO A 124 -13.20 22.36 6.18
N VAL A 125 -12.20 22.20 7.04
CA VAL A 125 -10.78 22.19 6.68
C VAL A 125 -10.40 20.79 6.25
N LEU A 126 -9.94 20.68 5.00
CA LEU A 126 -9.61 19.42 4.35
C LEU A 126 -8.11 19.24 4.30
N ARG A 127 -7.62 18.09 4.77
CA ARG A 127 -6.22 17.68 4.64
C ARG A 127 -6.14 16.38 3.88
N VAL A 128 -5.25 16.30 2.88
CA VAL A 128 -5.02 15.06 2.15
C VAL A 128 -3.92 14.29 2.85
N LEU A 129 -4.22 13.05 3.20
CA LEU A 129 -3.31 12.11 3.83
C LEU A 129 -3.04 10.97 2.85
N SER A 130 -1.76 10.72 2.58
CA SER A 130 -1.32 9.65 1.67
C SER A 130 0.04 9.15 2.13
N TYR A 131 0.44 8.00 1.60
CA TYR A 131 1.84 7.61 1.59
C TYR A 131 2.53 8.37 0.45
N THR A 132 3.40 9.31 0.80
CA THR A 132 4.34 9.90 -0.17
C THR A 132 5.37 8.84 -0.53
N GLY A 133 5.56 8.59 -1.82
CA GLY A 133 6.67 7.79 -2.31
C GLY A 133 8.06 8.27 -1.83
N ALA A 134 8.20 9.52 -1.35
CA ALA A 134 9.43 10.01 -0.73
C ALA A 134 9.36 10.22 0.79
N LYS A 135 9.05 9.16 1.53
CA LYS A 135 9.80 8.93 2.77
C LYS A 135 10.10 7.45 2.85
N LEU A 136 11.32 7.09 2.44
CA LEU A 136 11.93 5.82 2.79
C LEU A 136 11.61 5.52 4.25
N PRO A 137 11.05 4.34 4.57
CA PRO A 137 10.84 3.97 5.95
C PRO A 137 12.18 3.94 6.69
N PRO A 138 12.19 4.16 8.01
CA PRO A 138 13.40 3.95 8.79
C PRO A 138 13.85 2.48 8.64
N ASP A 139 15.15 2.24 8.55
CA ASP A 139 15.68 0.87 8.54
C ASP A 139 15.24 0.15 9.83
N PRO A 140 14.47 -0.94 9.74
CA PRO A 140 13.95 -1.64 10.91
C PRO A 140 15.03 -2.46 11.64
N GLY A 141 16.25 -2.57 11.08
CA GLY A 141 17.37 -3.28 11.68
C GLY A 141 17.02 -4.74 12.04
N GLN A 142 17.30 -5.13 13.29
CA GLN A 142 16.98 -6.49 13.76
C GLN A 142 15.47 -6.73 13.92
N ALA A 143 14.68 -5.70 14.23
CA ALA A 143 13.22 -5.84 14.32
C ALA A 143 12.63 -6.29 12.97
N GLY A 144 13.21 -5.81 11.87
CA GLY A 144 12.86 -6.21 10.51
C GLY A 144 13.07 -7.69 10.19
N LYS A 145 13.85 -8.41 11.00
CA LYS A 145 14.20 -9.83 10.80
C LYS A 145 13.45 -10.79 11.73
N ALA A 146 12.62 -10.27 12.63
CA ALA A 146 11.94 -11.06 13.66
C ALA A 146 10.86 -12.02 13.10
N THR A 147 10.26 -11.71 11.96
CA THR A 147 9.19 -12.51 11.34
C THR A 147 9.46 -12.74 9.86
N LEU A 148 8.79 -13.74 9.26
CA LEU A 148 8.86 -13.97 7.82
C LEU A 148 8.39 -12.73 7.04
N ALA A 149 7.27 -12.13 7.47
CA ALA A 149 6.70 -10.93 6.88
C ALA A 149 7.61 -9.70 7.01
N GLY A 150 8.38 -9.61 8.10
CA GLY A 150 9.17 -8.44 8.43
C GLY A 150 8.33 -7.22 8.79
N VAL A 151 8.93 -6.03 8.67
CA VAL A 151 8.29 -4.75 8.93
C VAL A 151 8.06 -4.05 7.59
N ASP A 152 6.85 -3.54 7.38
CA ASP A 152 6.43 -2.69 6.28
C ASP A 152 5.66 -1.52 6.92
N TYR A 153 6.39 -0.47 7.29
CA TYR A 153 5.87 0.66 8.05
C TYR A 153 5.00 1.56 7.19
N ASN A 154 5.26 1.67 5.89
CA ASN A 154 4.49 2.50 4.97
C ASN A 154 3.38 1.71 4.24
N ARG A 155 3.20 0.42 4.55
CA ARG A 155 2.17 -0.48 3.98
C ARG A 155 2.16 -0.47 2.45
N ASN A 156 3.33 -0.31 1.84
CA ASN A 156 3.47 -0.35 0.38
C ASN A 156 3.70 -1.78 -0.16
N TRP A 157 3.61 -2.80 0.71
CA TRP A 157 3.85 -4.22 0.44
C TRP A 157 5.33 -4.59 0.23
N VAL A 158 6.23 -3.60 0.31
CA VAL A 158 7.67 -3.79 0.32
C VAL A 158 8.13 -3.76 1.77
N ARG A 159 9.01 -4.68 2.11
CA ARG A 159 9.59 -4.72 3.46
C ARG A 159 10.57 -3.54 3.62
N ASP A 160 10.53 -2.84 4.75
CA ASP A 160 11.27 -1.59 4.95
C ASP A 160 12.78 -1.74 4.73
N ASP A 161 13.40 -2.83 5.20
CA ASP A 161 14.84 -3.06 4.97
C ASP A 161 15.17 -3.36 3.50
N VAL A 162 14.23 -3.94 2.75
CA VAL A 162 14.37 -4.13 1.29
C VAL A 162 14.17 -2.80 0.56
N GLU A 163 13.22 -1.97 0.96
CA GLU A 163 13.03 -0.63 0.39
C GLU A 163 14.26 0.26 0.63
N VAL A 164 14.81 0.25 1.86
CA VAL A 164 16.06 0.92 2.21
C VAL A 164 17.23 0.41 1.37
N TYR A 165 17.31 -0.91 1.16
CA TYR A 165 18.32 -1.49 0.29
C TYR A 165 18.15 -1.02 -1.16
N ILE A 166 16.93 -1.02 -1.69
CA ILE A 166 16.64 -0.58 -3.07
C ILE A 166 17.06 0.87 -3.25
N ALA A 167 16.65 1.76 -2.37
CA ALA A 167 16.99 3.18 -2.48
C ALA A 167 18.49 3.44 -2.38
N ARG A 168 19.18 2.75 -1.47
CA ARG A 168 20.63 2.93 -1.29
C ARG A 168 21.43 2.51 -2.52
N ASN A 169 21.04 1.42 -3.19
CA ASN A 169 21.83 0.82 -4.26
C ASN A 169 21.34 1.22 -5.67
N PHE A 170 20.05 1.52 -5.82
CA PHE A 170 19.39 1.75 -7.12
C PHE A 170 18.61 3.07 -7.18
N GLY A 171 18.64 3.89 -6.12
CA GLY A 171 17.90 5.16 -6.03
C GLY A 171 18.29 6.23 -7.06
N HIS A 172 19.29 5.97 -7.90
CA HIS A 172 19.65 6.82 -9.02
C HIS A 172 18.63 6.77 -10.17
N SER A 173 17.80 5.72 -10.25
CA SER A 173 16.83 5.51 -11.33
C SER A 173 15.44 5.22 -10.80
N GLU A 174 14.48 6.14 -10.99
CA GLU A 174 13.12 6.00 -10.46
C GLU A 174 12.38 4.81 -11.05
N ARG A 175 12.55 4.58 -12.37
CA ARG A 175 11.94 3.43 -13.05
C ARG A 175 12.53 2.10 -12.56
N LEU A 176 13.83 2.04 -12.30
CA LEU A 176 14.48 0.84 -11.76
C LEU A 176 14.01 0.58 -10.33
N VAL A 177 13.96 1.60 -9.48
CA VAL A 177 13.42 1.50 -8.12
C VAL A 177 12.01 0.90 -8.14
N GLN A 178 11.13 1.36 -9.02
CA GLN A 178 9.77 0.80 -9.10
C GLN A 178 9.73 -0.65 -9.60
N ALA A 179 10.53 -1.00 -10.61
CA ALA A 179 10.63 -2.39 -11.06
C ALA A 179 11.14 -3.34 -9.95
N LEU A 180 12.10 -2.87 -9.14
CA LEU A 180 12.65 -3.63 -8.02
C LEU A 180 11.69 -3.72 -6.83
N ASN A 181 10.87 -2.70 -6.59
CA ASN A 181 9.78 -2.77 -5.62
C ASN A 181 8.74 -3.82 -6.03
N ASP A 182 8.31 -3.82 -7.29
CA ASP A 182 7.39 -4.86 -7.83
C ASP A 182 7.98 -6.27 -7.65
N TYR A 183 9.28 -6.44 -7.89
CA TYR A 183 10.00 -7.68 -7.64
C TYR A 183 9.99 -8.06 -6.16
N ALA A 184 10.29 -7.12 -5.27
CA ALA A 184 10.31 -7.34 -3.82
C ALA A 184 8.93 -7.78 -3.30
N VAL A 185 7.85 -7.14 -3.75
CA VAL A 185 6.47 -7.53 -3.42
C VAL A 185 6.20 -8.97 -3.85
N ALA A 186 6.57 -9.32 -5.08
CA ALA A 186 6.35 -10.66 -5.63
C ALA A 186 7.16 -11.73 -4.88
N ALA A 187 8.42 -11.46 -4.57
CA ALA A 187 9.27 -12.34 -3.78
C ALA A 187 8.69 -12.55 -2.37
N GLN A 188 8.22 -11.48 -1.73
CA GLN A 188 7.62 -11.55 -0.39
C GLN A 188 6.33 -12.36 -0.37
N ARG A 189 5.50 -12.27 -1.41
CA ARG A 189 4.33 -13.16 -1.58
C ARG A 189 4.73 -14.63 -1.71
N GLY A 190 5.85 -14.93 -2.37
CA GLY A 190 6.40 -16.29 -2.43
C GLY A 190 6.81 -16.79 -1.05
N ILE A 191 7.58 -15.97 -0.30
CA ILE A 191 8.02 -16.29 1.07
C ILE A 191 6.83 -16.58 2.00
N LEU A 192 5.75 -15.82 1.86
CA LEU A 192 4.57 -15.92 2.73
C LEU A 192 3.54 -16.96 2.26
N SER A 193 3.72 -17.58 1.09
CA SER A 193 2.75 -18.55 0.59
C SER A 193 2.71 -19.80 1.47
N THR A 194 1.52 -20.35 1.65
CA THR A 194 1.28 -21.52 2.49
C THR A 194 0.81 -22.73 1.69
N ASN A 195 0.24 -22.52 0.50
CA ASN A 195 -0.30 -23.55 -0.38
C ASN A 195 0.14 -23.35 -1.84
N SER A 196 -0.16 -24.35 -2.70
CA SER A 196 0.24 -24.33 -4.11
C SER A 196 -0.44 -23.22 -4.91
N GLN A 197 -1.69 -22.88 -4.61
CA GLN A 197 -2.40 -21.82 -5.31
C GLN A 197 -1.77 -20.45 -5.04
N GLU A 198 -1.49 -20.13 -3.78
CA GLU A 198 -0.77 -18.91 -3.39
C GLU A 198 0.63 -18.86 -4.01
N SER A 199 1.32 -20.00 -4.04
CA SER A 199 2.64 -20.11 -4.66
C SER A 199 2.57 -19.83 -6.17
N LEU A 200 1.61 -20.41 -6.87
CA LEU A 200 1.40 -20.14 -8.31
C LEU A 200 1.07 -18.66 -8.58
N GLN A 201 0.26 -18.03 -7.73
CA GLN A 201 -0.03 -16.60 -7.86
C GLN A 201 1.22 -15.75 -7.65
N ALA A 202 2.01 -16.03 -6.61
CA ALA A 202 3.27 -15.35 -6.35
C ALA A 202 4.27 -15.55 -7.50
N ALA A 203 4.35 -16.75 -8.06
CA ALA A 203 5.23 -17.06 -9.20
C ALA A 203 4.84 -16.32 -10.48
N ASN A 204 3.53 -16.21 -10.76
CA ASN A 204 3.06 -15.41 -11.88
C ASN A 204 3.39 -13.93 -11.69
N LEU A 205 3.23 -13.38 -10.48
CA LEU A 205 3.61 -12.01 -10.16
C LEU A 205 5.11 -11.79 -10.32
N LEU A 206 5.93 -12.73 -9.85
CA LEU A 206 7.38 -12.67 -9.98
C LEU A 206 7.81 -12.72 -11.45
N GLY A 207 7.16 -13.56 -12.26
CA GLY A 207 7.36 -13.59 -13.71
C GLY A 207 7.07 -12.23 -14.36
N ARG A 208 5.97 -11.55 -14.01
CA ARG A 208 5.67 -10.20 -14.51
C ARG A 208 6.69 -9.15 -14.05
N ALA A 209 7.12 -9.23 -12.79
CA ALA A 209 8.14 -8.33 -12.26
C ALA A 209 9.50 -8.52 -12.97
N ILE A 210 9.89 -9.75 -13.27
CA ILE A 210 11.12 -10.05 -14.04
C ILE A 210 11.01 -9.49 -15.46
N GLU A 211 9.89 -9.71 -16.15
CA GLU A 211 9.67 -9.16 -17.49
C GLU A 211 9.74 -7.62 -17.49
N CYS A 212 9.11 -6.97 -16.52
CA CYS A 212 9.19 -5.53 -16.35
C CYS A 212 10.64 -5.07 -16.10
N LEU A 213 11.34 -5.72 -15.17
CA LEU A 213 12.73 -5.38 -14.85
C LEU A 213 13.63 -5.51 -16.07
N MET A 214 13.50 -6.60 -16.84
CA MET A 214 14.27 -6.82 -18.06
C MET A 214 13.94 -5.82 -19.18
N HIS A 215 12.72 -5.28 -19.19
CA HIS A 215 12.34 -4.21 -20.11
C HIS A 215 12.91 -2.85 -19.69
N VAL A 216 12.83 -2.52 -18.39
CA VAL A 216 13.27 -1.23 -17.84
C VAL A 216 14.78 -1.11 -17.80
N ALA A 217 15.47 -2.19 -17.43
CA ALA A 217 16.90 -2.22 -17.16
C ALA A 217 17.53 -3.52 -17.71
N PRO A 218 17.61 -3.68 -19.05
CA PRO A 218 18.11 -4.91 -19.68
C PRO A 218 19.58 -5.23 -19.34
N SER A 219 20.38 -4.21 -18.99
CA SER A 219 21.77 -4.35 -18.56
C SER A 219 21.92 -4.74 -17.09
N ASP A 220 20.88 -4.57 -16.28
CA ASP A 220 20.93 -4.75 -14.81
C ASP A 220 20.28 -6.07 -14.39
N GLY A 221 20.49 -7.14 -15.17
CA GLY A 221 19.89 -8.46 -14.92
C GLY A 221 20.22 -9.06 -13.55
N ASP A 222 21.29 -8.59 -12.89
CA ASP A 222 21.65 -9.00 -11.53
C ASP A 222 20.90 -8.22 -10.44
N ALA A 223 20.29 -7.08 -10.74
CA ALA A 223 19.54 -6.29 -9.75
C ALA A 223 18.43 -7.12 -9.10
N GLY A 224 17.69 -7.91 -9.89
CA GLY A 224 16.66 -8.82 -9.38
C GLY A 224 17.22 -9.87 -8.40
N LYS A 225 18.43 -10.39 -8.66
CA LYS A 225 19.09 -11.34 -7.76
C LYS A 225 19.50 -10.67 -6.44
N SER A 226 19.99 -9.42 -6.50
CA SER A 226 20.29 -8.64 -5.30
C SER A 226 19.04 -8.40 -4.44
N ILE A 227 17.89 -8.11 -5.06
CA ILE A 227 16.62 -7.96 -4.32
C ILE A 227 16.14 -9.29 -3.76
N GLN A 228 16.25 -10.38 -4.51
CA GLN A 228 15.95 -11.71 -3.98
C GLN A 228 16.80 -12.02 -2.75
N SER A 229 18.12 -11.79 -2.82
CA SER A 229 19.05 -11.98 -1.71
C SER A 229 18.67 -11.13 -0.49
N ALA A 230 18.36 -9.85 -0.70
CA ALA A 230 17.87 -8.97 0.36
C ALA A 230 16.55 -9.48 0.96
N SER A 231 15.65 -10.05 0.16
CA SER A 231 14.36 -10.61 0.60
C SER A 231 14.50 -11.91 1.40
N ILE A 232 15.46 -12.77 1.10
CA ILE A 232 15.69 -14.06 1.78
C ILE A 232 16.78 -13.98 2.88
N ASN A 233 17.03 -12.79 3.41
CA ASN A 233 18.17 -12.48 4.30
C ASN A 233 18.13 -13.06 5.73
N THR A 234 17.33 -14.10 5.98
CA THR A 234 17.32 -14.86 7.24
C THR A 234 17.15 -16.36 6.96
N PRO A 235 17.63 -17.26 7.86
CA PRO A 235 17.44 -18.69 7.68
C PRO A 235 15.97 -19.09 7.53
N ALA A 236 15.07 -18.44 8.29
CA ALA A 236 13.63 -18.70 8.22
C ALA A 236 13.04 -18.32 6.86
N ARG A 237 13.44 -17.18 6.30
CA ARG A 237 12.97 -16.72 4.97
C ARG A 237 13.56 -17.55 3.85
N PHE A 238 14.83 -17.92 3.94
CA PHE A 238 15.45 -18.83 2.98
C PHE A 238 14.73 -20.19 2.96
N ALA A 239 14.47 -20.78 4.13
CA ALA A 239 13.70 -22.02 4.22
C ALA A 239 12.27 -21.87 3.68
N ALA A 240 11.61 -20.73 3.91
CA ALA A 240 10.28 -20.46 3.36
C ALA A 240 10.31 -20.31 1.84
N TRP A 241 11.33 -19.66 1.29
CA TRP A 241 11.56 -19.57 -0.15
C TRP A 241 11.76 -20.94 -0.80
N LEU A 242 12.52 -21.83 -0.17
CA LEU A 242 12.69 -23.20 -0.66
C LEU A 242 11.36 -23.96 -0.69
N ARG A 243 10.55 -23.89 0.38
CA ARG A 243 9.21 -24.51 0.40
C ARG A 243 8.29 -23.93 -0.68
N TYR A 244 8.40 -22.63 -0.95
CA TYR A 244 7.69 -21.99 -2.05
C TYR A 244 8.10 -22.57 -3.40
N GLN A 245 9.39 -22.76 -3.66
CA GLN A 245 9.90 -23.39 -4.88
C GLN A 245 9.47 -24.85 -5.00
N ASP A 246 9.52 -25.62 -3.90
CA ASP A 246 9.07 -27.02 -3.88
C ASP A 246 7.60 -27.14 -4.29
N ARG A 247 6.74 -26.22 -3.84
CA ARG A 247 5.32 -26.17 -4.24
C ARG A 247 5.09 -25.82 -5.71
N LEU A 248 6.09 -25.23 -6.37
CA LEU A 248 6.05 -24.91 -7.79
C LEU A 248 6.64 -26.03 -8.67
N ALA A 249 7.26 -27.05 -8.08
CA ALA A 249 7.85 -28.14 -8.83
C ALA A 249 6.82 -28.77 -9.80
N GLY A 250 7.22 -28.89 -11.07
CA GLY A 250 6.34 -29.40 -12.14
C GLY A 250 5.32 -28.41 -12.70
N SER A 251 5.27 -27.17 -12.21
CA SER A 251 4.40 -26.12 -12.74
C SER A 251 5.00 -25.44 -13.98
N VAL A 252 4.15 -25.08 -14.94
CA VAL A 252 4.55 -24.29 -16.11
C VAL A 252 4.12 -22.85 -15.94
N LEU A 253 5.07 -21.92 -15.97
CA LEU A 253 4.82 -20.48 -15.89
C LEU A 253 5.01 -19.86 -17.27
N GLY A 254 3.97 -19.20 -17.79
CA GLY A 254 4.00 -18.57 -19.10
C GLY A 254 4.62 -17.18 -19.05
N SER A 255 5.65 -16.94 -19.87
CA SER A 255 6.14 -15.58 -20.13
C SER A 255 5.34 -14.91 -21.25
N ARG A 256 5.22 -13.58 -21.21
CA ARG A 256 4.72 -12.79 -22.33
C ARG A 256 5.78 -12.73 -23.44
N PRO A 257 5.37 -12.53 -24.70
CA PRO A 257 6.32 -12.20 -25.76
C PRO A 257 7.16 -10.98 -25.37
N VAL A 258 8.46 -10.98 -25.68
CA VAL A 258 9.41 -9.91 -25.29
C VAL A 258 8.91 -8.52 -25.68
N ARG A 259 8.28 -8.39 -26.86
CA ARG A 259 7.69 -7.12 -27.36
C ARG A 259 6.57 -6.56 -26.47
N GLN A 260 6.04 -7.36 -25.56
CA GLN A 260 4.95 -7.00 -24.65
C GLN A 260 5.43 -6.86 -23.20
N TRP A 261 6.71 -7.01 -22.88
CA TRP A 261 7.20 -6.94 -21.50
C TRP A 261 6.95 -5.61 -20.80
N ALA A 262 6.89 -4.49 -21.55
CA ALA A 262 6.45 -3.20 -21.02
C ALA A 262 5.07 -3.27 -20.33
N THR A 263 4.17 -4.13 -20.85
CA THR A 263 2.81 -4.32 -20.31
C THR A 263 2.76 -5.19 -19.05
N SER A 264 3.90 -5.75 -18.64
CA SER A 264 4.05 -6.50 -17.39
C SER A 264 4.38 -5.61 -16.20
N CYS A 265 4.77 -4.35 -16.42
CA CYS A 265 5.00 -3.37 -15.37
C CYS A 265 3.68 -2.93 -14.73
N SER A 266 3.68 -2.72 -13.40
CA SER A 266 2.52 -2.16 -12.68
C SER A 266 2.39 -0.63 -12.84
N PHE A 267 3.40 -0.02 -13.44
CA PHE A 267 3.56 1.41 -13.70
C PHE A 267 3.86 1.65 -15.18
N GLN A 268 3.83 2.92 -15.61
CA GLN A 268 4.22 3.32 -16.97
C GLN A 268 5.71 3.72 -16.96
N PRO A 269 6.64 2.90 -17.50
CA PRO A 269 8.07 3.18 -17.39
C PRO A 269 8.51 4.49 -18.02
N GLU A 270 7.84 4.86 -19.12
CA GLU A 270 8.11 6.08 -19.90
C GLU A 270 7.85 7.38 -19.10
N MET A 271 7.09 7.30 -18.01
CA MET A 271 6.70 8.45 -17.19
C MET A 271 7.64 8.69 -16.00
N LEU A 272 8.63 7.84 -15.78
CA LEU A 272 9.55 7.91 -14.65
C LEU A 272 10.96 8.26 -15.09
N ARG A 273 11.71 8.97 -14.24
CA ARG A 273 13.09 9.34 -14.54
C ARG A 273 14.01 8.13 -14.50
N ASN A 274 15.06 8.25 -15.29
CA ASN A 274 16.14 7.28 -15.37
C ASN A 274 17.26 7.63 -14.41
#